data_AF-A0A0F2TFJ3-F1
#
_entry.id   AF-A0A0F2TFJ3-F1
#
_cell.length_a   1.000
_cell.length_b   1.000
_cell.length_c   1.000
_cell.angle_alpha   90.00
_cell.angle_beta   90.00
_cell.angle_gamma   90.00
#
_symmetry.space_group_name_H-M   'P 1'
#
loop_
_entity.id
_entity.type
_entity.pdbx_description
1 polymer ?
#
loop_
_entity_poly.entity_id
_entity_poly.type
_entity_poly.pdbx_seq_one_letter_code
_entity_poly.pdbx_strand_id
1 'polypeptide(L)'
;MTSPAADLAHLRRAVELSRRCPPSTTAFSVGAVIVGADGTVLAEGFSRETDPHDHAEEAALAKLPAGDPQLRGATVYSSLEPCGRRASRPRPCARLLIAAGVPRVVVAWREPDLFVTDCQGAALLTAAGVEVVELPELAEEARAVNAHLLG
;
A
#
# COMPACT_ATOMS: atom_id res chain seq x y z
N MET A 1 -5.69 9.55 15.99
CA MET A 1 -6.56 8.91 14.99
C MET A 1 -6.87 9.96 13.94
N THR A 2 -6.52 9.72 12.69
CA THR A 2 -6.85 10.61 11.56
C THR A 2 -8.37 10.62 11.33
N SER A 3 -8.89 11.74 10.83
CA SER A 3 -10.32 11.85 10.50
C SER A 3 -10.62 11.14 9.17
N PRO A 4 -11.88 10.74 8.90
CA PRO A 4 -12.26 10.15 7.61
C PRO A 4 -11.89 11.04 6.41
N ALA A 5 -11.98 12.36 6.56
CA ALA A 5 -11.58 13.31 5.52
C ALA A 5 -10.06 13.30 5.28
N ALA A 6 -9.26 13.18 6.34
CA ALA A 6 -7.81 13.05 6.22
C ALA A 6 -7.42 11.71 5.59
N ASP A 7 -8.09 10.62 5.98
CA ASP A 7 -7.85 9.30 5.39
C ASP A 7 -8.13 9.30 3.89
N LEU A 8 -9.25 9.89 3.47
CA LEU A 8 -9.60 10.01 2.05
C LEU A 8 -8.57 10.85 1.29
N ALA A 9 -8.04 11.93 1.87
CA ALA A 9 -7.03 12.77 1.25
C ALA A 9 -5.70 12.02 1.05
N HIS A 10 -5.20 11.33 2.08
CA HIS A 10 -3.97 10.55 1.99
C HIS A 10 -4.10 9.34 1.07
N LEU A 11 -5.26 8.67 1.07
CA LEU A 11 -5.52 7.57 0.16
C LEU A 11 -5.64 8.04 -1.30
N ARG A 12 -6.27 9.20 -1.55
CA ARG A 12 -6.26 9.82 -2.89
C ARG A 12 -4.84 10.14 -3.33
N ARG A 13 -3.99 10.64 -2.43
CA ARG A 13 -2.57 10.84 -2.70
C ARG A 13 -1.86 9.53 -3.08
N ALA A 14 -2.15 8.43 -2.42
CA ALA A 14 -1.64 7.11 -2.81
C ALA A 14 -2.08 6.71 -4.23
N VAL A 15 -3.34 6.97 -4.60
CA VAL A 15 -3.83 6.76 -5.98
C VAL A 15 -3.09 7.66 -6.98
N GLU A 16 -2.83 8.93 -6.66
CA GLU A 16 -2.04 9.82 -7.53
C GLU A 16 -0.61 9.32 -7.74
N LEU A 17 0.04 8.83 -6.68
CA LEU A 17 1.38 8.25 -6.75
C LEU A 17 1.42 7.03 -7.66
N SER A 18 0.36 6.20 -7.68
CA SER A 18 0.27 5.04 -8.56
C SER A 18 0.37 5.40 -10.05
N ARG A 19 -0.05 6.62 -10.43
CA ARG A 19 0.03 7.13 -11.82
C ARG A 19 1.46 7.44 -12.27
N ARG A 20 2.42 7.47 -11.33
CA ARG A 20 3.84 7.73 -11.61
C ARG A 20 4.64 6.44 -11.87
N CYS A 21 4.02 5.28 -11.69
CA CYS A 21 4.71 4.01 -11.87
C CYS A 21 5.19 3.85 -13.34
N PRO A 22 6.43 3.41 -13.57
CA PRO A 22 6.84 2.92 -14.88
C PRO A 22 5.84 1.88 -15.42
N PRO A 23 5.54 1.87 -16.74
CA PRO A 23 4.61 0.91 -17.33
C PRO A 23 5.01 -0.54 -17.05
N SER A 24 4.02 -1.42 -16.89
CA SER A 24 4.23 -2.86 -16.76
C SER A 24 3.01 -3.61 -17.32
N THR A 25 3.22 -4.81 -17.83
CA THR A 25 2.14 -5.75 -18.20
C THR A 25 2.04 -6.93 -17.24
N THR A 26 2.89 -6.98 -16.22
CA THR A 26 3.06 -8.13 -15.31
C THR A 26 2.99 -7.74 -13.83
N ALA A 27 2.71 -6.48 -13.53
CA ALA A 27 2.61 -5.97 -12.17
C ALA A 27 1.68 -4.76 -12.11
N PHE A 28 0.89 -4.67 -11.04
CA PHE A 28 0.05 -3.50 -10.78
C PHE A 28 0.89 -2.23 -10.57
N SER A 29 0.31 -1.10 -10.91
CA SER A 29 0.74 0.23 -10.54
C SER A 29 0.05 0.61 -9.23
N VAL A 30 0.82 0.63 -8.16
CA VAL A 30 0.37 0.93 -6.79
C VAL A 30 1.15 2.13 -6.26
N GLY A 31 0.47 2.98 -5.48
CA GLY A 31 1.11 4.03 -4.68
C GLY A 31 0.81 3.84 -3.20
N ALA A 32 1.72 4.32 -2.35
CA ALA A 32 1.61 4.22 -0.91
C ALA A 32 2.08 5.51 -0.22
N VAL A 33 1.43 5.84 0.89
CA VAL A 33 1.78 6.99 1.77
C VAL A 33 1.84 6.49 3.20
N ILE A 34 2.91 6.83 3.92
CA ILE A 34 3.09 6.54 5.35
C ILE A 34 2.92 7.85 6.11
N VAL A 35 1.96 7.89 7.03
CA VAL A 35 1.63 9.09 7.81
C VAL A 35 1.80 8.78 9.30
N GLY A 36 2.53 9.64 10.01
CA GLY A 36 2.76 9.53 11.45
C GLY A 36 1.50 9.83 12.27
N ALA A 37 1.55 9.49 13.56
CA ALA A 37 0.43 9.71 14.49
C ALA A 37 0.02 11.19 14.63
N ASP A 38 0.93 12.10 14.34
CA ASP A 38 0.76 13.56 14.35
C ASP A 38 0.15 14.10 13.04
N GLY A 39 -0.08 13.23 12.04
CA GLY A 39 -0.58 13.61 10.72
C GLY A 39 0.52 14.00 9.72
N THR A 40 1.79 13.94 10.10
CA THR A 40 2.91 14.26 9.21
C THR A 40 3.12 13.13 8.21
N VAL A 41 3.24 13.44 6.92
CA VAL A 41 3.67 12.46 5.91
C VAL A 41 5.15 12.13 6.13
N LEU A 42 5.43 10.89 6.49
CA LEU A 42 6.79 10.40 6.77
C LEU A 42 7.49 9.97 5.49
N ALA A 43 6.77 9.27 4.62
CA ALA A 43 7.28 8.79 3.35
C ALA A 43 6.16 8.55 2.34
N GLU A 44 6.52 8.65 1.07
CA GLU A 44 5.67 8.29 -0.06
C GLU A 44 6.42 7.28 -0.93
N GLY A 45 5.72 6.38 -1.61
CA GLY A 45 6.32 5.42 -2.52
C GLY A 45 5.37 5.02 -3.63
N PHE A 46 5.92 4.54 -4.73
CA PHE A 46 5.14 3.92 -5.81
C PHE A 46 5.87 2.72 -6.39
N SER A 47 5.13 1.86 -7.07
CA SER A 47 5.68 0.62 -7.62
C SER A 47 6.75 0.94 -8.65
N ARG A 48 7.86 0.20 -8.61
CA ARG A 48 8.99 0.34 -9.54
C ARG A 48 9.67 1.71 -9.49
N GLU A 49 9.67 2.36 -8.33
CA GLU A 49 10.29 3.68 -8.17
C GLU A 49 11.82 3.64 -8.27
N THR A 50 12.47 2.67 -7.62
CA THR A 50 13.94 2.52 -7.62
C THR A 50 14.42 1.20 -8.21
N ASP A 51 13.69 0.10 -7.98
CA ASP A 51 13.95 -1.22 -8.53
C ASP A 51 12.70 -1.73 -9.28
N PRO A 52 12.84 -2.40 -10.45
CA PRO A 52 11.71 -2.97 -11.19
C PRO A 52 10.80 -3.94 -10.42
N HIS A 53 11.22 -4.41 -9.25
CA HIS A 53 10.48 -5.32 -8.39
C HIS A 53 9.88 -4.64 -7.16
N ASP A 54 10.15 -3.35 -6.95
CA ASP A 54 9.64 -2.62 -5.78
C ASP A 54 8.11 -2.53 -5.84
N HIS A 55 7.48 -2.96 -4.75
CA HIS A 55 6.11 -2.60 -4.44
C HIS A 55 6.06 -1.24 -3.73
N ALA A 56 4.94 -0.55 -3.80
CA ALA A 56 4.82 0.81 -3.29
C ALA A 56 5.10 0.94 -1.79
N GLU A 57 4.61 0.00 -0.99
CA GLU A 57 4.79 -0.03 0.46
C GLU A 57 6.24 -0.33 0.83
N GLU A 58 6.91 -1.19 0.06
CA GLU A 58 8.34 -1.47 0.21
C GLU A 58 9.17 -0.22 -0.13
N ALA A 59 8.86 0.45 -1.25
CA ALA A 59 9.52 1.69 -1.66
C ALA A 59 9.34 2.82 -0.64
N ALA A 60 8.14 2.95 -0.05
CA ALA A 60 7.88 3.95 0.98
C ALA A 60 8.64 3.64 2.29
N LEU A 61 8.60 2.38 2.76
CA LEU A 61 9.32 1.95 3.96
C LEU A 61 10.84 2.10 3.81
N ALA A 62 11.39 1.83 2.62
CA ALA A 62 12.83 1.92 2.35
C ALA A 62 13.40 3.34 2.49
N LYS A 63 12.55 4.37 2.48
CA LYS A 63 12.94 5.77 2.67
C LYS A 63 13.04 6.16 4.15
N LEU A 64 12.58 5.31 5.05
CA LEU A 64 12.65 5.52 6.49
C LEU A 64 13.81 4.72 7.11
N PRO A 65 14.41 5.20 8.20
CA PRO A 65 15.36 4.42 8.96
C PRO A 65 14.77 3.06 9.40
N ALA A 66 15.59 2.01 9.35
CA ALA A 66 15.15 0.71 9.86
C ALA A 66 14.78 0.81 11.35
N GLY A 67 13.56 0.40 11.70
CA GLY A 67 13.06 0.48 13.07
C GLY A 67 12.64 1.88 13.50
N ASP A 68 12.33 2.79 12.57
CA ASP A 68 11.80 4.11 12.85
C ASP A 68 10.64 4.04 13.88
N PRO A 69 10.77 4.68 15.06
CA PRO A 69 9.77 4.60 16.12
C PRO A 69 8.43 5.24 15.73
N GLN A 70 8.41 6.15 14.74
CA GLN A 70 7.19 6.80 14.27
C GLN A 70 6.22 5.81 13.61
N LEU A 71 6.73 4.70 13.07
CA LEU A 71 5.90 3.65 12.43
C LEU A 71 4.92 2.98 13.39
N ARG A 72 5.23 2.93 14.70
CA ARG A 72 4.39 2.29 15.72
C ARG A 72 3.06 2.99 15.97
N GLY A 73 2.93 4.24 15.53
CA GLY A 73 1.68 5.00 15.55
C GLY A 73 1.22 5.42 14.16
N ALA A 74 1.88 4.94 13.10
CA ALA A 74 1.63 5.39 11.75
C ALA A 74 0.39 4.72 11.13
N THR A 75 -0.11 5.35 10.08
CA THR A 75 -1.06 4.75 9.14
C THR A 75 -0.42 4.64 7.77
N VAL A 76 -0.59 3.49 7.12
CA VAL A 76 -0.18 3.30 5.72
C VAL A 76 -1.42 3.33 4.83
N TYR A 77 -1.43 4.24 3.86
CA TYR A 77 -2.46 4.34 2.84
C TYR A 77 -1.93 3.70 1.55
N SER A 78 -2.61 2.69 1.04
CA SER A 78 -2.20 1.98 -0.17
C SER A 78 -3.33 1.98 -1.20
N SER A 79 -3.02 2.31 -2.46
CA SER A 79 -4.05 2.35 -3.52
C SER A 79 -4.59 0.96 -3.87
N LEU A 80 -3.86 -0.10 -3.55
CA LEU A 80 -4.23 -1.51 -3.70
C LEU A 80 -3.93 -2.24 -2.40
N GLU A 81 -4.71 -3.28 -2.09
CA GLU A 81 -4.43 -4.17 -0.96
C GLU A 81 -2.96 -4.63 -0.94
N PRO A 82 -2.25 -4.49 0.21
CA PRO A 82 -0.89 -4.98 0.31
C PRO A 82 -0.79 -6.48 0.08
N CYS A 83 0.08 -6.90 -0.83
CA CYS A 83 0.15 -8.30 -1.22
C CYS A 83 0.41 -9.22 -0.02
N GLY A 84 -0.30 -10.35 0.02
CA GLY A 84 -0.08 -11.44 0.99
C GLY A 84 0.98 -12.45 0.53
N ARG A 85 1.27 -12.48 -0.77
CA ARG A 85 2.30 -13.30 -1.42
C ARG A 85 2.83 -12.53 -2.63
N ARG A 86 4.10 -12.72 -2.97
CA ARG A 86 4.66 -12.25 -4.24
C ARG A 86 5.78 -13.16 -4.73
N ALA A 87 5.98 -13.22 -6.04
CA ALA A 87 7.06 -14.00 -6.66
C ALA A 87 8.40 -13.22 -6.70
N SER A 88 8.33 -11.89 -6.73
CA SER A 88 9.49 -11.01 -6.96
C SER A 88 10.48 -10.97 -5.79
N ARG A 89 10.04 -11.23 -4.56
CA ARG A 89 10.88 -11.24 -3.34
C ARG A 89 10.29 -12.19 -2.28
N PRO A 90 11.10 -12.65 -1.31
CA PRO A 90 10.66 -13.65 -0.32
C PRO A 90 9.66 -13.14 0.73
N ARG A 91 9.68 -11.85 1.10
CA ARG A 91 8.75 -11.30 2.10
C ARG A 91 7.69 -10.44 1.42
N PRO A 92 6.39 -10.72 1.54
CA PRO A 92 5.32 -9.91 0.93
C PRO A 92 5.07 -8.60 1.70
N CYS A 93 4.36 -7.64 1.10
CA CYS A 93 4.16 -6.30 1.67
C CYS A 93 3.43 -6.33 3.02
N ALA A 94 2.40 -7.15 3.17
CA ALA A 94 1.72 -7.33 4.45
C ALA A 94 2.70 -7.71 5.59
N ARG A 95 3.67 -8.60 5.31
CA ARG A 95 4.69 -8.99 6.30
C ARG A 95 5.71 -7.89 6.58
N LEU A 96 6.04 -7.06 5.59
CA LEU A 96 6.91 -5.90 5.79
C LEU A 96 6.25 -4.87 6.72
N LEU A 97 4.96 -4.59 6.51
CA LEU A 97 4.18 -3.68 7.34
C LEU A 97 4.03 -4.17 8.79
N ILE A 98 3.76 -5.48 8.96
CA ILE A 98 3.73 -6.13 10.28
C ILE A 98 5.10 -6.02 10.97
N ALA A 99 6.19 -6.30 10.26
CA ALA A 99 7.54 -6.20 10.83
C ALA A 99 7.94 -4.76 11.18
N ALA A 100 7.43 -3.78 10.43
CA ALA A 100 7.59 -2.36 10.73
C ALA A 100 6.78 -1.91 11.96
N GLY A 101 5.84 -2.72 12.44
CA GLY A 101 5.01 -2.40 13.59
C GLY A 101 3.91 -1.39 13.27
N VAL A 102 3.50 -1.27 12.01
CA VAL A 102 2.42 -0.38 11.59
C VAL A 102 1.09 -0.90 12.17
N PRO A 103 0.36 -0.08 12.97
CA PRO A 103 -0.89 -0.53 13.59
C PRO A 103 -2.10 -0.43 12.65
N ARG A 104 -2.03 0.36 11.58
CA ARG A 104 -3.18 0.67 10.73
C ARG A 104 -2.83 0.79 9.24
N VAL A 105 -3.65 0.17 8.40
CA VAL A 105 -3.55 0.22 6.94
C VAL A 105 -4.91 0.60 6.35
N VAL A 106 -4.92 1.56 5.43
CA VAL A 106 -6.12 2.00 4.71
C VAL A 106 -5.94 1.71 3.23
N VAL A 107 -6.91 1.05 2.60
CA VAL A 107 -6.82 0.60 1.21
C VAL A 107 -7.99 1.09 0.37
N ALA A 108 -7.73 1.42 -0.90
CA ALA A 108 -8.77 1.87 -1.85
C ALA A 108 -9.43 0.69 -2.56
N TRP A 109 -8.63 -0.25 -3.04
CA TRP A 109 -9.09 -1.37 -3.87
C TRP A 109 -8.51 -2.67 -3.34
N ARG A 110 -9.35 -3.70 -3.15
CA ARG A 110 -8.87 -5.06 -2.87
C ARG A 110 -8.17 -5.65 -4.10
N GLU A 111 -7.14 -6.44 -3.87
CA GLU A 111 -6.39 -7.03 -4.99
C GLU A 111 -7.29 -8.01 -5.75
N PRO A 112 -7.52 -7.82 -7.06
CA PRO A 112 -8.30 -8.76 -7.85
C PRO A 112 -7.47 -10.03 -8.13
N ASP A 113 -8.15 -11.16 -8.32
CA ASP A 113 -7.52 -12.44 -8.71
C ASP A 113 -7.00 -12.39 -10.17
N LEU A 114 -5.90 -11.66 -10.40
CA LEU A 114 -5.26 -11.51 -11.72
C LEU A 114 -3.87 -12.17 -11.76
N PHE A 115 -2.98 -11.79 -10.83
CA PHE A 115 -1.61 -12.32 -10.76
C PHE A 115 -1.38 -13.27 -9.58
N VAL A 116 -2.23 -13.18 -8.56
CA VAL A 116 -2.23 -14.05 -7.37
C VAL A 116 -3.66 -14.51 -7.16
N THR A 117 -3.89 -15.81 -7.03
CA THR A 117 -5.17 -16.37 -6.61
C THR A 117 -5.26 -16.34 -5.09
N ASP A 118 -6.42 -15.99 -4.53
CA ASP A 118 -6.67 -15.96 -3.09
C ASP A 118 -5.79 -14.93 -2.38
N CYS A 119 -6.04 -13.66 -2.67
CA CYS A 119 -5.34 -12.54 -2.05
C CYS A 119 -5.64 -12.50 -0.53
N GLN A 120 -4.63 -12.78 0.28
CA GLN A 120 -4.74 -12.86 1.75
C GLN A 120 -4.06 -11.69 2.48
N GLY A 121 -3.80 -10.58 1.79
CA GLY A 121 -3.06 -9.44 2.33
C GLY A 121 -3.70 -8.83 3.56
N ALA A 122 -4.96 -8.42 3.43
CA ALA A 122 -5.78 -7.89 4.50
C ALA A 122 -5.95 -8.91 5.63
N ALA A 123 -6.19 -10.19 5.30
CA ALA A 123 -6.32 -11.25 6.30
C ALA A 123 -5.05 -11.44 7.14
N LEU A 124 -3.86 -11.41 6.53
CA LEU A 124 -2.57 -11.48 7.22
C LEU A 124 -2.34 -10.29 8.15
N LEU A 125 -2.70 -9.08 7.71
CA LEU A 125 -2.62 -7.85 8.49
C LEU A 125 -3.54 -7.93 9.72
N THR A 126 -4.83 -8.24 9.51
CA THR A 126 -5.80 -8.35 10.59
C THR A 126 -5.44 -9.45 11.59
N ALA A 127 -4.97 -10.62 11.13
CA ALA A 127 -4.51 -11.70 12.01
C ALA A 127 -3.30 -11.31 12.88
N ALA A 128 -2.50 -10.34 12.43
CA ALA A 128 -1.38 -9.78 13.19
C ALA A 128 -1.77 -8.59 14.09
N GLY A 129 -3.06 -8.25 14.16
CA GLY A 129 -3.57 -7.14 14.98
C GLY A 129 -3.48 -5.76 14.31
N VAL A 130 -3.23 -5.70 13.01
CA VAL A 130 -3.26 -4.45 12.24
C VAL A 130 -4.71 -4.12 11.88
N GLU A 131 -5.15 -2.90 12.18
CA GLU A 131 -6.43 -2.37 11.72
C GLU A 131 -6.38 -2.17 10.20
N VAL A 132 -7.29 -2.83 9.48
CA VAL A 132 -7.44 -2.65 8.03
C VAL A 132 -8.76 -1.94 7.75
N VAL A 133 -8.68 -0.79 7.09
CA VAL A 133 -9.84 0.01 6.70
C VAL A 133 -9.92 0.07 5.18
N GLU A 134 -11.10 -0.14 4.64
CA GLU A 134 -11.36 -0.07 3.21
C GLU A 134 -12.18 1.18 2.90
N LEU A 135 -11.70 1.99 1.95
CA LEU A 135 -12.41 3.17 1.45
C LEU A 135 -12.76 2.94 -0.03
N PRO A 136 -13.88 2.25 -0.32
CA PRO A 136 -14.23 1.85 -1.68
C PRO A 136 -14.57 3.04 -2.61
N GLU A 137 -14.77 4.23 -2.04
CA GLU A 137 -14.98 5.49 -2.77
C GLU A 137 -13.86 5.81 -3.77
N LEU A 138 -12.63 5.34 -3.52
CA LEU A 138 -11.48 5.51 -4.41
C LEU A 138 -11.12 4.25 -5.20
N ALA A 139 -11.90 3.17 -5.08
CA ALA A 139 -11.60 1.88 -5.72
C ALA A 139 -11.56 2.01 -7.25
N GLU A 140 -12.55 2.68 -7.84
CA GLU A 140 -12.62 2.88 -9.29
C GLU A 140 -11.47 3.75 -9.81
N GLU A 141 -11.04 4.76 -9.05
CA GLU A 141 -9.88 5.58 -9.43
C GLU A 141 -8.58 4.75 -9.41
N ALA A 142 -8.38 3.92 -8.38
CA ALA A 142 -7.24 3.02 -8.28
C ALA A 142 -7.24 1.93 -9.38
N ARG A 143 -8.42 1.38 -9.66
CA ARG A 143 -8.63 0.40 -10.74
C ARG A 143 -8.36 1.00 -12.11
N ALA A 144 -8.78 2.24 -12.37
CA ALA A 144 -8.58 2.92 -13.64
C ALA A 144 -7.09 3.08 -14.01
N VAL A 145 -6.20 3.27 -13.02
CA VAL A 145 -4.75 3.31 -13.25
C VAL A 145 -4.23 1.97 -13.79
N ASN A 146 -4.88 0.87 -13.39
CA ASN A 146 -4.52 -0.50 -13.74
C ASN A 146 -5.36 -1.08 -14.89
N ALA A 147 -6.20 -0.28 -15.55
CA ALA A 147 -7.13 -0.76 -16.58
C ALA A 147 -6.41 -1.50 -17.73
N HIS A 148 -5.19 -1.08 -18.07
CA HIS A 148 -4.33 -1.71 -19.08
C HIS A 148 -3.96 -3.18 -18.77
N LEU A 149 -4.14 -3.65 -17.53
CA LEU A 149 -3.89 -5.02 -17.10
C LEU A 149 -5.18 -5.86 -17.06
N LEU A 150 -6.35 -5.22 -17.05
CA LEU A 150 -7.63 -5.86 -16.72
C LEU A 150 -8.42 -6.33 -17.96
N GLY A 151 -7.96 -6.02 -19.17
CA GLY A 151 -8.63 -6.36 -20.44
C GLY A 151 -9.56 -5.27 -20.92
#